data_AF-A0A3N4LA47-F1
#
_entry.id   AF-A0A3N4LA47-F1
#
_cell.length_a   1.000
_cell.length_b   1.000
_cell.length_c   1.000
_cell.angle_alpha   90.00
_cell.angle_beta   90.00
_cell.angle_gamma   90.00
#
_symmetry.space_group_name_H-M   'P 1'
#
loop_
_entity.id
_entity.type
_entity.pdbx_description
1 polymer ?
#
loop_
_entity_poly.entity_id
_entity_poly.type
_entity_poly.pdbx_seq_one_letter_code
_entity_poly.pdbx_strand_id
1 'polypeptide(L)'
;MDTILNKLVKDKIADILEEKLEAVGETDESVGCRRILITEAVGQAWLWLHTEKKESIIKSFKQAGISLSPDGTEDTKLYVRGLPDITVGPWQIDDALGSDEEVEYIVEATDGVHAEPPV
;
A
#
# COMPACT_ATOMS: atom_id res chain seq x y z
N MET A 1 -2.68 -0.96 3.90
CA MET A 1 -2.47 -2.28 3.28
C MET A 1 -1.00 -2.44 2.91
N ASP A 2 -0.43 -1.42 2.29
CA ASP A 2 1.00 -1.35 1.94
C ASP A 2 1.93 -1.60 3.13
N THR A 3 1.63 -1.05 4.31
CA THR A 3 2.49 -1.22 5.48
C THR A 3 2.63 -2.68 5.95
N ILE A 4 1.59 -3.50 5.81
CA ILE A 4 1.59 -4.90 6.26
C ILE A 4 2.35 -5.77 5.27
N LEU A 5 2.06 -5.63 3.97
CA LEU A 5 2.73 -6.37 2.90
C LEU A 5 4.23 -6.01 2.84
N ASN A 6 4.54 -4.73 2.99
CA ASN A 6 5.91 -4.22 2.95
C ASN A 6 6.71 -4.67 4.20
N LYS A 7 6.09 -4.72 5.39
CA LYS A 7 6.71 -5.32 6.57
C LYS A 7 6.98 -6.82 6.34
N LEU A 8 5.98 -7.57 5.89
CA LEU A 8 6.08 -9.01 5.66
C LEU A 8 7.17 -9.38 4.66
N VAL A 9 7.32 -8.60 3.57
CA VAL A 9 8.40 -8.80 2.60
C VAL A 9 9.76 -8.47 3.22
N LYS A 10 9.88 -7.38 3.97
CA LYS A 10 11.14 -7.00 4.64
C LYS A 10 11.59 -8.04 5.67
N ASP A 11 10.66 -8.53 6.48
CA ASP A 11 10.92 -9.58 7.47
C ASP A 11 11.41 -10.84 6.73
N LYS A 12 10.75 -11.24 5.63
CA LYS A 12 11.19 -12.40 4.84
C LYS A 12 12.57 -12.24 4.19
N ILE A 13 12.88 -11.04 3.70
CA ILE A 13 14.22 -10.73 3.14
C ILE A 13 15.28 -10.87 4.23
N ALA A 14 15.00 -10.37 5.44
CA ALA A 14 15.93 -10.45 6.56
C ALA A 14 16.22 -11.90 6.93
N ASP A 15 15.19 -12.75 7.06
CA ASP A 15 15.35 -14.18 7.38
C ASP A 15 16.24 -14.89 6.35
N ILE A 16 15.98 -14.69 5.05
CA ILE A 16 16.75 -15.35 3.97
C ILE A 16 18.18 -14.82 3.93
N LEU A 17 18.37 -13.53 4.20
CA LEU A 17 19.69 -12.92 4.21
C LEU A 17 20.54 -13.43 5.38
N GLU A 18 19.95 -13.59 6.57
CA GLU A 18 20.61 -14.17 7.74
C GLU A 18 21.08 -15.60 7.45
N GLU A 19 20.20 -16.44 6.91
CA GLU A 19 20.54 -17.82 6.50
C GLU A 19 21.70 -17.85 5.48
N LYS A 20 21.67 -16.95 4.49
CA LYS A 20 22.72 -16.84 3.47
C LYS A 20 24.06 -16.38 4.06
N LEU A 21 24.04 -15.44 5.01
CA LEU A 21 25.24 -14.95 5.68
C LEU A 21 25.86 -16.04 6.56
N GLU A 22 25.05 -16.80 7.29
CA GLU A 22 25.51 -17.95 8.06
C GLU A 22 26.16 -19.02 7.16
N ALA A 23 25.56 -19.29 5.99
CA ALA A 23 26.07 -20.28 5.05
C ALA A 23 27.41 -19.89 4.39
N VAL A 24 27.65 -18.59 4.18
CA VAL A 24 28.91 -18.07 3.61
C VAL A 24 30.02 -18.00 4.66
N GLY A 25 29.68 -17.85 5.94
CA GLY A 25 30.66 -17.74 7.03
C GLY A 25 31.38 -16.38 7.07
N GLU A 26 32.39 -16.26 7.93
CA GLU A 26 33.12 -15.00 8.25
C GLU A 26 34.12 -14.56 7.16
N THR A 27 34.11 -15.19 5.97
CA THR A 27 35.27 -15.18 5.06
C THR A 27 35.19 -14.19 3.89
N ASP A 28 34.04 -13.56 3.62
CA ASP A 28 33.94 -12.56 2.55
C ASP A 28 33.14 -11.33 3.00
N GLU A 29 33.85 -10.42 3.67
CA GLU A 29 33.31 -9.13 4.11
C GLU A 29 33.21 -8.09 2.98
N SER A 30 33.48 -8.48 1.72
CA SER A 30 33.45 -7.50 0.63
C SER A 30 32.03 -6.95 0.43
N VAL A 31 31.94 -5.62 0.26
CA VAL A 31 30.67 -4.92 -0.02
C VAL A 31 29.99 -5.49 -1.27
N GLY A 32 30.78 -5.98 -2.24
CA GLY A 32 30.29 -6.64 -3.44
C GLY A 32 29.54 -7.94 -3.12
N CYS A 33 30.14 -8.83 -2.33
CA CYS A 33 29.52 -10.09 -1.92
C CYS A 33 28.22 -9.84 -1.15
N ARG A 34 28.21 -8.89 -0.20
CA ARG A 34 27.00 -8.51 0.54
C ARG A 34 25.85 -8.04 -0.37
N ARG A 35 26.16 -7.26 -1.42
CA ARG A 35 25.14 -6.81 -2.39
C ARG A 35 24.56 -7.97 -3.20
N ILE A 36 25.39 -8.94 -3.57
CA ILE A 36 24.95 -10.14 -4.28
C ILE A 36 23.99 -10.94 -3.40
N LEU A 37 24.36 -11.20 -2.14
CA LEU A 37 23.51 -11.94 -1.19
C LEU A 37 22.17 -11.23 -0.94
N ILE A 38 22.18 -9.91 -0.77
CA ILE A 38 20.93 -9.12 -0.64
C ILE A 38 20.07 -9.27 -1.90
N THR A 39 20.66 -9.18 -3.09
CA THR A 39 19.92 -9.29 -4.35
C THR A 39 19.27 -10.66 -4.50
N GLU A 40 19.99 -11.72 -4.15
CA GLU A 40 19.45 -13.08 -4.13
C GLU A 40 18.34 -13.24 -3.09
N ALA A 41 18.51 -12.71 -1.88
CA ALA A 41 17.51 -12.76 -0.82
C ALA A 41 16.21 -12.05 -1.24
N VAL A 42 16.32 -10.88 -1.88
CA VAL A 42 15.18 -10.16 -2.46
C VAL A 42 14.48 -10.99 -3.54
N GLY A 43 15.24 -11.61 -4.44
CA GLY A 43 14.67 -12.46 -5.50
C GLY A 43 13.90 -13.65 -4.94
N GLN A 44 14.44 -14.32 -3.91
CA GLN A 44 13.80 -15.45 -3.26
C GLN A 44 12.56 -15.02 -2.45
N ALA A 45 12.64 -13.91 -1.71
CA ALA A 45 11.49 -13.35 -1.00
C ALA A 45 10.36 -12.97 -1.96
N TRP A 46 10.70 -12.43 -3.14
CA TRP A 46 9.72 -12.11 -4.17
C TRP A 46 9.04 -13.36 -4.73
N LEU A 47 9.81 -14.41 -5.05
CA LEU A 47 9.26 -15.68 -5.52
C LEU A 47 8.31 -16.27 -4.47
N TRP A 48 8.73 -16.32 -3.20
CA TRP A 48 7.90 -16.77 -2.09
C TRP A 48 6.62 -15.95 -1.94
N LEU A 49 6.71 -14.61 -2.06
CA LEU A 49 5.53 -13.74 -1.98
C LEU A 49 4.54 -14.07 -3.11
N HIS A 50 5.06 -14.29 -4.32
CA HIS A 50 4.25 -14.62 -5.48
C HIS A 50 3.62 -16.01 -5.42
N THR A 51 4.29 -17.01 -4.82
CA THR A 51 3.75 -18.37 -4.71
C THR A 51 2.82 -18.52 -3.51
N GLU A 52 3.24 -18.06 -2.34
CA GLU A 52 2.55 -18.34 -1.07
C GLU A 52 1.52 -17.28 -0.70
N LYS A 53 1.68 -16.04 -1.18
CA LYS A 53 0.82 -14.90 -0.81
C LYS A 53 0.03 -14.31 -1.97
N LYS A 54 -0.02 -15.01 -3.11
CA LYS A 54 -0.79 -14.61 -4.31
C LYS A 54 -2.22 -14.21 -3.99
N GLU A 55 -2.93 -15.02 -3.21
CA GLU A 55 -4.33 -14.74 -2.85
C GLU A 55 -4.47 -13.49 -1.98
N SER A 56 -3.51 -13.25 -1.08
CA SER A 56 -3.51 -12.04 -0.25
C SER A 56 -3.28 -10.78 -1.08
N ILE A 57 -2.43 -10.86 -2.11
CA ILE A 57 -2.22 -9.79 -3.08
C ILE A 57 -3.51 -9.54 -3.87
N ILE A 58 -4.09 -10.58 -4.46
CA ILE A 58 -5.34 -10.45 -5.25
C ILE A 58 -6.46 -9.87 -4.38
N LYS A 59 -6.63 -10.38 -3.16
CA LYS A 59 -7.63 -9.87 -2.21
C LYS A 59 -7.39 -8.40 -1.90
N SER A 60 -6.14 -8.00 -1.73
CA SER A 60 -5.74 -6.62 -1.47
C SER A 60 -6.15 -5.67 -2.59
N PHE A 61 -5.84 -6.02 -3.84
CA PHE A 61 -6.25 -5.24 -5.01
C PHE A 61 -7.76 -5.18 -5.20
N LYS A 62 -8.47 -6.28 -4.92
CA LYS A 62 -9.94 -6.31 -4.94
C LYS A 62 -10.57 -5.42 -3.87
N GLN A 63 -10.07 -5.48 -2.64
CA GLN A 63 -10.57 -4.65 -1.55
C GLN A 63 -10.35 -3.15 -1.80
N ALA A 64 -9.25 -2.79 -2.47
CA ALA A 64 -8.95 -1.43 -2.89
C ALA A 64 -9.74 -0.97 -4.13
N GLY A 65 -10.55 -1.84 -4.76
CA GLY A 65 -11.32 -1.53 -5.97
C GLY A 65 -10.50 -1.54 -7.27
N ILE A 66 -9.18 -1.72 -7.22
CA ILE A 66 -8.28 -1.60 -8.38
C ILE A 66 -8.53 -2.71 -9.42
N SER A 67 -8.92 -3.90 -8.97
CA SER A 67 -9.17 -5.07 -9.84
C SER A 67 -10.62 -5.52 -9.85
N LEU A 68 -11.55 -4.63 -9.47
CA LEU A 68 -12.98 -4.91 -9.54
C LEU A 68 -13.55 -4.44 -10.88
N SER A 69 -14.62 -5.09 -11.32
CA SER A 69 -15.34 -4.65 -12.52
C SER A 69 -15.94 -3.25 -12.33
N PRO A 70 -15.83 -2.34 -13.34
CA PRO A 70 -16.37 -0.99 -13.28
C PRO A 70 -17.89 -0.91 -13.55
N ASP A 71 -18.56 -2.06 -13.62
CA ASP A 71 -20.00 -2.20 -13.85
C ASP A 71 -20.82 -2.35 -12.56
N GLY A 72 -20.18 -2.23 -11.40
CA GLY A 72 -20.81 -2.34 -10.09
C GLY A 72 -21.12 -3.78 -9.66
N THR A 73 -20.89 -4.78 -10.51
CA THR A 73 -21.20 -6.19 -10.19
C THR A 73 -20.39 -6.74 -9.02
N GLU A 74 -19.26 -6.12 -8.72
CA GLU A 74 -18.34 -6.55 -7.65
C GLU A 74 -18.23 -5.55 -6.49
N ASP A 75 -19.10 -4.54 -6.40
CA ASP A 75 -19.00 -3.46 -5.39
C ASP A 75 -19.05 -3.98 -3.95
N THR A 76 -19.75 -5.09 -3.71
CA THR A 76 -19.79 -5.76 -2.40
C THR A 76 -18.43 -6.27 -1.91
N LYS A 77 -17.41 -6.30 -2.78
CA LYS A 77 -16.03 -6.71 -2.45
C LYS A 77 -15.14 -5.54 -2.05
N LEU A 78 -15.59 -4.29 -2.21
CA LEU A 78 -14.88 -3.10 -1.73
C LEU A 78 -14.82 -3.11 -0.22
N TYR A 79 -13.65 -2.78 0.32
CA TYR A 79 -13.46 -2.64 1.75
C TYR A 79 -12.51 -1.47 2.03
N VAL A 80 -13.08 -0.37 2.52
CA VAL A 80 -12.32 0.81 2.90
C VAL A 80 -12.23 0.87 4.42
N ARG A 81 -11.01 0.80 4.94
CA ARG A 81 -10.78 0.91 6.39
C ARG A 81 -11.28 2.27 6.88
N GLY A 82 -12.22 2.26 7.83
CA GLY A 82 -12.86 3.47 8.37
C GLY A 82 -14.22 3.79 7.76
N LEU A 83 -14.63 3.08 6.71
CA LEU A 83 -15.94 3.22 6.05
C LEU A 83 -16.55 1.81 5.82
N PRO A 84 -17.01 1.13 6.89
CA PRO A 84 -17.51 -0.25 6.80
C PRO A 84 -18.82 -0.38 6.02
N ASP A 85 -19.64 0.68 5.99
CA ASP A 85 -20.96 0.69 5.35
C ASP A 85 -20.94 1.46 4.01
N ILE A 86 -19.78 1.49 3.34
CA ILE A 86 -19.66 2.16 2.05
C ILE A 86 -20.57 1.47 1.03
N THR A 87 -21.54 2.22 0.52
CA THR A 87 -22.38 1.81 -0.60
C THR A 87 -21.99 2.66 -1.79
N VAL A 88 -21.51 2.00 -2.84
CA VAL A 88 -21.20 2.67 -4.10
C VAL A 88 -22.53 3.01 -4.77
N GLY A 89 -22.78 4.31 -4.96
CA GLY A 89 -23.95 4.79 -5.69
C GLY A 89 -23.81 4.56 -7.19
N PRO A 90 -24.90 4.69 -7.96
CA PRO A 90 -24.89 4.45 -9.40
C PRO A 90 -24.08 5.53 -10.14
N TRP A 91 -22.76 5.35 -10.24
CA TRP A 91 -21.85 6.30 -10.92
C TRP A 91 -22.03 6.33 -12.44
N GLN A 92 -22.69 5.32 -13.00
CA GLN A 92 -22.88 5.15 -14.46
C GLN A 92 -24.09 5.91 -14.99
N ILE A 93 -24.86 6.55 -14.10
CA ILE A 93 -25.97 7.41 -14.50
C ILE A 93 -25.34 8.74 -14.94
N ASP A 94 -25.16 8.87 -16.24
CA ASP A 94 -24.60 10.07 -16.89
C ASP A 94 -25.67 11.15 -17.16
N ASP A 95 -26.83 11.09 -16.51
CA ASP A 95 -27.91 12.06 -16.73
C ASP A 95 -28.50 12.55 -15.40
N ALA A 96 -28.32 13.87 -15.14
CA ALA A 96 -29.14 14.76 -14.30
C ALA A 96 -28.51 15.45 -13.06
N LEU A 97 -27.29 15.99 -13.19
CA LEU A 97 -26.87 17.27 -12.58
C LEU A 97 -26.07 17.99 -13.67
N GLY A 98 -26.59 18.98 -14.39
CA GLY A 98 -27.17 20.19 -13.82
C GLY A 98 -26.04 21.13 -13.42
N SER A 99 -25.51 21.86 -14.41
CA SER A 99 -24.47 22.92 -14.37
C SER A 99 -23.10 22.55 -13.79
N ASP A 100 -22.07 22.74 -14.64
CA ASP A 100 -20.68 23.02 -14.24
C ASP A 100 -20.61 24.30 -13.37
N GLU A 101 -21.11 24.28 -12.14
CA GLU A 101 -20.67 25.27 -11.16
C GLU A 101 -19.33 24.80 -10.59
N GLU A 102 -18.26 25.46 -11.03
CA GLU A 102 -16.96 25.38 -10.37
C GLU A 102 -17.14 25.70 -8.89
N VAL A 103 -16.98 24.69 -8.04
CA VAL A 103 -16.99 24.89 -6.59
C VAL A 103 -15.68 25.58 -6.21
N GLU A 104 -15.73 26.91 -6.07
CA GLU A 104 -14.62 27.71 -5.58
C GLU A 104 -14.37 27.38 -4.10
N TYR A 105 -13.28 26.68 -3.82
CA TYR A 105 -12.86 26.43 -2.44
C TYR A 105 -12.27 27.71 -1.84
N ILE A 106 -13.04 28.42 -1.03
CA ILE A 106 -12.50 29.52 -0.22
C ILE A 106 -11.71 28.90 0.93
N VAL A 107 -10.38 28.93 0.81
CA VAL A 107 -9.48 28.61 1.91
C VAL A 107 -9.39 29.83 2.81
N GLU A 108 -10.23 29.88 3.85
CA GLU A 108 -10.04 30.88 4.91
C GLU A 108 -8.78 30.52 5.70
N ALA A 109 -7.69 31.22 5.38
CA ALA A 109 -6.51 31.25 6.23
C ALA A 109 -6.91 31.89 7.56
N THR A 110 -7.19 31.05 8.56
CA THR A 110 -7.21 31.53 9.95
C THR A 110 -5.76 31.75 10.35
N ASP A 111 -5.29 32.98 10.20
CA ASP A 111 -4.03 33.43 10.78
C ASP A 111 -4.13 33.19 12.29
N GLY A 112 -3.37 32.21 12.77
CA GLY A 112 -3.20 31.93 14.18
C GLY A 112 -2.57 33.14 14.84
N VAL A 113 -3.38 33.91 15.57
CA VAL A 113 -2.90 34.94 16.48
C VAL A 113 -2.06 34.26 17.56
N HIS A 114 -0.75 34.41 17.45
CA HIS A 114 0.19 34.07 18.51
C HIS A 114 -0.04 35.04 19.67
N ALA A 115 -0.74 34.58 20.71
CA ALA A 115 -0.83 35.31 21.97
C ALA A 115 0.50 35.18 22.72
N GLU A 116 1.17 36.29 23.02
CA GLU A 116 2.24 36.34 24.02
C GLU A 116 1.63 36.41 25.45
N PRO A 117 2.25 35.75 26.44
CA PRO A 117 1.76 35.77 27.82
C PRO A 117 2.15 37.07 28.55
N PRO A 118 1.38 37.50 29.55
CA PRO A 118 1.61 38.77 30.24
C PRO A 118 2.77 38.69 31.24
N VAL A 119 3.54 39.78 31.36
CA VAL A 119 4.42 40.09 32.50
C VAL A 119 3.81 41.23 33.29
#